data_AF-A0A9D2EQH3-F1
#
_entry.id   AF-A0A9D2EQH3-F1
#
_cell.length_a   1.000
_cell.length_b   1.000
_cell.length_c   1.000
_cell.angle_alpha   90.00
_cell.angle_beta   90.00
_cell.angle_gamma   90.00
#
_symmetry.space_group_name_H-M   'P 1'
#
loop_
_entity.id
_entity.type
_entity.pdbx_description
1 polymer ?
#
loop_
_entity_poly.entity_id
_entity_poly.type
_entity_poly.pdbx_seq_one_letter_code
_entity_poly.pdbx_strand_id
1 'polypeptide(L)'
;MVFNSAQFLLFLPLVVLAYYLVPRKGRNLWLLIASYFFYFCWHPTHLPVLWFITAVAYGGGRLLASPKTHRRLCLGGLIVLSFVPLITLKYLNFLVDSCLVVLAHLGIQIAPPGFAWLLPMGISFYTLQAVGYLIDVYRGEKPEKNLLQMALFVAFFPQLVSGPISRGKSLLAQFHAPQKLQFDNLRDGVLLMIWGYFLKVVIADRATIFVDTVYNLENGFDG
;
A
#
# COMPACT_ATOMS: atom_id res chain seq x y z
N MET A 1 -6.86 -11.07 -4.26
CA MET A 1 -7.74 -10.68 -5.40
C MET A 1 -7.00 -9.66 -6.26
N VAL A 2 -6.93 -9.84 -7.59
CA VAL A 2 -6.28 -8.88 -8.52
C VAL A 2 -7.34 -7.98 -9.15
N PHE A 3 -7.01 -6.72 -9.48
CA PHE A 3 -7.98 -5.74 -9.98
C PHE A 3 -8.71 -6.18 -11.25
N ASN A 4 -8.05 -6.87 -12.16
CA ASN A 4 -8.68 -7.32 -13.41
C ASN A 4 -9.50 -8.60 -13.26
N SER A 5 -9.61 -9.14 -12.04
CA SER A 5 -10.35 -10.39 -11.80
C SER A 5 -11.85 -10.15 -11.68
N ALA A 6 -12.64 -11.13 -12.10
CA ALA A 6 -14.09 -11.15 -11.87
C ALA A 6 -14.43 -11.02 -10.37
N GLN A 7 -13.57 -11.55 -9.50
CA GLN A 7 -13.72 -11.42 -8.05
C GLN A 7 -13.71 -9.95 -7.60
N PHE A 8 -12.81 -9.12 -8.14
CA PHE A 8 -12.76 -7.69 -7.81
C PHE A 8 -13.95 -6.93 -8.39
N LEU A 9 -14.38 -7.26 -9.62
CA LEU A 9 -15.56 -6.70 -10.26
C LEU A 9 -16.84 -6.93 -9.45
N LEU A 10 -16.96 -8.04 -8.73
CA LEU A 10 -18.08 -8.31 -7.84
C LEU A 10 -17.87 -7.70 -6.45
N PHE A 11 -16.64 -7.76 -5.93
CA PHE A 11 -16.30 -7.24 -4.61
C PHE A 11 -16.58 -5.74 -4.49
N LEU A 12 -16.15 -4.92 -5.46
CA LEU A 12 -16.24 -3.46 -5.35
C LEU A 12 -17.70 -2.96 -5.30
N PRO A 13 -18.62 -3.36 -6.21
CA PRO A 13 -20.04 -2.99 -6.11
C PRO A 13 -20.69 -3.44 -4.81
N LEU A 14 -20.37 -4.64 -4.32
CA LEU A 14 -20.88 -5.13 -3.04
C LEU A 14 -20.41 -4.26 -1.87
N VAL A 15 -19.13 -3.88 -1.85
CA VAL A 15 -18.57 -2.98 -0.82
C VAL A 15 -19.23 -1.61 -0.86
N VAL A 16 -19.44 -1.05 -2.06
CA VAL A 16 -20.10 0.25 -2.24
C VAL A 16 -21.57 0.18 -1.82
N LEU A 17 -22.30 -0.85 -2.23
CA LEU A 17 -23.71 -1.06 -1.85
C LEU A 17 -23.83 -1.15 -0.32
N ALA A 18 -23.04 -2.03 0.30
CA ALA A 18 -23.03 -2.20 1.75
C ALA A 18 -22.61 -0.91 2.49
N TYR A 19 -21.67 -0.13 1.94
CA TYR A 19 -21.27 1.15 2.52
C TYR A 19 -22.45 2.13 2.65
N TYR A 20 -23.36 2.15 1.67
CA TYR A 20 -24.54 3.01 1.70
C TYR A 20 -25.68 2.43 2.56
N LEU A 21 -25.75 1.11 2.75
CA LEU A 21 -26.69 0.45 3.66
C LEU A 21 -26.29 0.58 5.14
N VAL A 22 -24.99 0.62 5.45
CA VAL A 22 -24.48 0.73 6.82
C VAL A 22 -24.71 2.14 7.38
N PRO A 23 -25.18 2.26 8.65
CA PRO A 23 -25.38 3.55 9.30
C PRO A 23 -24.08 4.35 9.37
N ARG A 24 -24.17 5.69 9.33
CA ARG A 24 -23.01 6.60 9.21
C ARG A 24 -21.87 6.30 10.18
N LYS A 25 -22.17 5.91 11.41
CA LYS A 25 -21.17 5.59 12.45
C LYS A 25 -20.35 4.32 12.14
N GLY A 26 -20.93 3.35 11.43
CA GLY A 26 -20.30 2.07 11.09
C GLY A 26 -19.57 2.05 9.75
N ARG A 27 -19.68 3.09 8.93
CA ARG A 27 -19.13 3.12 7.56
C ARG A 27 -17.62 2.92 7.51
N ASN A 28 -16.88 3.57 8.40
CA ASN A 28 -15.42 3.44 8.45
C ASN A 28 -15.00 2.04 8.91
N LEU A 29 -15.76 1.43 9.83
CA LEU A 29 -15.53 0.06 10.26
C LEU A 29 -15.81 -0.93 9.11
N TRP A 30 -16.89 -0.72 8.35
CA TRP A 30 -17.19 -1.50 7.15
C TRP A 30 -16.07 -1.41 6.11
N LEU A 31 -15.61 -0.19 5.79
CA LEU A 31 -14.49 0.01 4.87
C LEU A 31 -13.21 -0.65 5.38
N LEU A 32 -12.98 -0.65 6.69
CA LEU A 32 -11.85 -1.31 7.31
C LEU A 32 -11.94 -2.83 7.11
N ILE A 33 -13.08 -3.42 7.45
CA ILE A 33 -13.33 -4.87 7.27
C ILE A 33 -13.15 -5.26 5.81
N ALA A 34 -13.75 -4.52 4.87
CA ALA A 34 -13.59 -4.75 3.44
C ALA A 34 -12.12 -4.66 3.01
N SER A 35 -11.37 -3.67 3.53
CA SER A 35 -9.95 -3.49 3.21
C SER A 35 -9.09 -4.64 3.71
N TYR A 36 -9.29 -5.07 4.96
CA TYR A 36 -8.60 -6.22 5.53
C TYR A 36 -8.97 -7.53 4.83
N PHE A 37 -10.24 -7.70 4.46
CA PHE A 37 -10.69 -8.86 3.68
C PHE A 37 -10.02 -8.92 2.32
N PHE A 38 -9.97 -7.80 1.59
CA PHE A 38 -9.27 -7.71 0.30
C PHE A 38 -7.81 -8.15 0.42
N TYR A 39 -7.15 -7.73 1.50
CA TYR A 39 -5.75 -8.07 1.77
C TYR A 39 -5.57 -9.54 2.20
N PHE A 40 -6.48 -10.05 3.03
CA PHE A 40 -6.52 -11.44 3.46
C PHE A 40 -6.72 -12.40 2.30
N CYS A 41 -7.58 -12.06 1.33
CA CYS A 41 -7.84 -12.82 0.09
C CYS A 41 -6.65 -12.87 -0.87
N TRP A 42 -5.47 -12.51 -0.43
CA TRP A 42 -4.30 -12.54 -1.27
C TRP A 42 -3.14 -13.24 -0.62
N HIS A 43 -2.78 -12.82 0.59
CA HIS A 43 -2.07 -13.71 1.50
C HIS A 43 -2.19 -13.23 2.95
N PRO A 44 -2.66 -14.09 3.88
CA PRO A 44 -2.82 -13.70 5.29
C PRO A 44 -1.51 -13.28 5.98
N THR A 45 -0.36 -13.80 5.51
CA THR A 45 0.97 -13.50 6.09
C THR A 45 1.39 -12.03 5.96
N HIS A 46 0.69 -11.23 5.15
CA HIS A 46 1.00 -9.82 4.95
C HIS A 46 0.38 -8.90 6.02
N LEU A 47 -0.63 -9.37 6.76
CA LEU A 47 -1.34 -8.59 7.78
C LEU A 47 -0.46 -8.05 8.91
N PRO A 48 0.51 -8.81 9.45
CA PRO A 48 1.41 -8.31 10.49
C PRO A 48 2.19 -7.06 10.06
N VAL A 49 2.59 -6.97 8.78
CA VAL A 49 3.30 -5.80 8.25
C VAL A 49 2.40 -4.57 8.23
N LEU A 50 1.14 -4.71 7.82
CA LEU A 50 0.17 -3.62 7.86
C LEU A 50 -0.08 -3.14 9.29
N TRP A 51 -0.25 -4.05 10.24
CA TRP A 51 -0.43 -3.71 11.65
C TRP A 51 0.80 -3.01 12.23
N PHE A 52 2.00 -3.49 11.89
CA PHE A 52 3.24 -2.84 12.29
C PHE A 52 3.32 -1.41 11.77
N ILE A 53 3.12 -1.19 10.46
CA ILE A 53 3.14 0.16 9.88
C ILE A 53 2.06 1.06 10.49
N THR A 54 0.85 0.51 10.72
CA THR A 54 -0.23 1.23 11.40
C THR A 54 0.15 1.65 12.81
N ALA A 55 0.78 0.76 13.59
CA ALA A 55 1.22 1.03 14.94
C ALA A 55 2.31 2.10 14.97
N VAL A 56 3.29 2.03 14.06
CA VAL A 56 4.36 3.03 13.91
C VAL A 56 3.79 4.39 13.53
N ALA A 57 2.86 4.45 12.56
CA ALA A 57 2.21 5.69 12.16
C ALA A 57 1.38 6.30 13.30
N TYR A 58 0.54 5.49 13.96
CA TYR A 58 -0.32 5.95 15.06
C TYR A 58 0.50 6.42 16.27
N GLY A 59 1.41 5.57 16.75
CA GLY A 59 2.26 5.86 17.91
C GLY A 59 3.22 7.01 17.62
N GLY A 60 3.85 7.00 16.45
CA GLY A 60 4.76 8.04 15.99
C GLY A 60 4.09 9.40 15.87
N GLY A 61 2.88 9.47 15.31
CA GLY A 61 2.11 10.71 15.24
C GLY A 61 1.83 11.30 16.63
N ARG A 62 1.45 10.47 17.61
CA ARG A 62 1.23 10.93 18.99
C ARG A 62 2.52 11.36 19.68
N LEU A 63 3.61 10.64 19.46
CA LEU A 63 4.91 10.92 20.07
C LEU A 63 5.51 12.23 19.52
N LEU A 64 5.33 12.51 18.22
CA LEU A 64 5.74 13.76 17.56
C LEU A 64 4.92 14.98 17.99
N ALA A 65 3.70 14.76 18.48
CA ALA A 65 2.82 15.81 19.00
C ALA A 65 3.11 16.16 20.48
N SER A 66 3.93 15.37 21.18
CA SER A 66 4.34 15.67 22.54
C SER A 66 5.37 16.82 22.56
N PRO A 67 5.19 17.84 23.42
CA PRO A 67 6.10 18.99 23.51
C PRO A 67 7.48 18.63 24.07
N LYS A 68 7.61 17.47 24.74
CA LYS A 68 8.87 17.00 25.36
C LYS A 68 9.77 16.20 24.41
N THR A 69 9.33 15.94 23.19
CA THR A 69 10.04 15.06 22.25
C THR A 69 11.07 15.84 21.42
N HIS A 70 12.26 15.29 21.25
CA HIS A 70 13.21 15.74 20.22
C HIS A 70 12.68 15.40 18.81
N ARG A 71 11.80 16.26 18.28
CA ARG A 71 10.97 15.99 17.09
C ARG A 71 11.77 15.52 15.87
N ARG A 72 12.97 16.07 15.63
CA ARG A 72 13.84 15.70 14.50
C ARG A 72 14.40 14.27 14.61
N LEU A 73 15.00 13.94 15.76
CA LEU A 73 15.58 12.61 16.00
C LEU A 73 14.49 11.54 16.02
N CYS A 74 13.36 11.85 16.67
CA CYS A 74 12.20 10.99 16.67
C CYS A 74 11.66 10.71 15.26
N LEU A 75 11.51 11.75 14.42
CA LEU A 75 11.07 11.57 13.04
C LEU A 75 12.04 10.66 12.28
N GLY A 76 13.35 10.90 12.40
CA GLY A 76 14.38 10.04 11.80
C GLY A 76 14.22 8.57 12.20
N GLY A 77 14.07 8.30 13.51
CA GLY A 77 13.84 6.95 14.02
C GLY A 77 12.55 6.31 13.50
N LEU A 78 11.45 7.06 13.45
CA LEU A 78 10.17 6.55 12.94
C LEU A 78 10.19 6.28 11.43
N ILE A 79 10.91 7.10 10.66
CA ILE A 79 11.11 6.88 9.23
C ILE A 79 11.90 5.58 9.02
N VAL A 80 13.04 5.43 9.71
CA VAL A 80 13.84 4.20 9.65
C VAL A 80 12.97 2.99 10.02
N LEU A 81 12.23 3.07 11.12
CA LEU A 81 11.36 2.00 11.59
C LEU A 81 10.27 1.64 10.56
N SER A 82 9.68 2.63 9.88
CA SER A 82 8.67 2.41 8.83
C SER A 82 9.25 1.72 7.59
N PHE A 83 10.54 1.95 7.29
CA PHE A 83 11.23 1.33 6.17
C PHE A 83 11.80 -0.06 6.48
N VAL A 84 11.92 -0.46 7.74
CA VAL A 84 12.45 -1.79 8.12
C VAL A 84 11.74 -2.92 7.36
N PRO A 85 10.40 -3.07 7.37
CA PRO A 85 9.73 -4.17 6.66
C PRO A 85 9.93 -4.10 5.14
N LEU A 86 10.03 -2.90 4.59
CA LEU A 86 10.23 -2.68 3.16
C LEU A 86 11.64 -3.11 2.74
N ILE A 87 12.66 -2.74 3.50
CA ILE A 87 14.04 -3.13 3.22
C ILE A 87 14.20 -4.65 3.40
N THR A 88 13.69 -5.22 4.49
CA THR A 88 13.86 -6.65 4.79
C THR A 88 13.11 -7.56 3.83
N LEU A 89 11.89 -7.23 3.44
CA LEU A 89 11.07 -8.12 2.60
C LEU A 89 11.30 -7.90 1.10
N LYS A 90 11.59 -6.67 0.66
CA LYS A 90 11.70 -6.35 -0.77
C LYS A 90 13.15 -6.27 -1.27
N TYR A 91 14.06 -5.71 -0.47
CA TYR A 91 15.41 -5.40 -0.93
C TYR A 91 16.49 -6.31 -0.36
N LEU A 92 16.19 -7.13 0.65
CA LEU A 92 17.19 -7.97 1.30
C LEU A 92 17.87 -8.94 0.34
N ASN A 93 17.11 -9.65 -0.49
CA ASN A 93 17.68 -10.56 -1.49
C ASN A 93 18.61 -9.80 -2.45
N PHE A 94 18.14 -8.70 -3.03
CA PHE A 94 18.95 -7.85 -3.90
C PHE A 94 20.24 -7.35 -3.24
N LEU A 95 20.16 -6.93 -1.96
CA LEU A 95 21.32 -6.46 -1.20
C LEU A 95 22.33 -7.59 -0.93
N VAL A 96 21.83 -8.76 -0.54
CA VAL A 96 22.65 -9.95 -0.32
C VAL A 96 23.33 -10.37 -1.62
N ASP A 97 22.57 -10.48 -2.72
CA ASP A 97 23.09 -10.86 -4.03
C ASP A 97 24.17 -9.88 -4.49
N SER A 98 23.92 -8.57 -4.34
CA SER A 98 24.90 -7.52 -4.66
C SER A 98 26.18 -7.66 -3.82
N CYS A 99 26.05 -7.92 -2.51
CA CYS A 99 27.20 -8.16 -1.64
C CYS A 99 27.97 -9.42 -2.03
N LEU A 100 27.28 -10.51 -2.40
CA LEU A 100 27.91 -11.76 -2.83
C LEU A 100 28.70 -11.58 -4.13
N VAL A 101 28.21 -10.80 -5.09
CA VAL A 101 28.98 -10.46 -6.31
C VAL A 101 30.28 -9.73 -5.95
N VAL A 102 30.21 -8.74 -5.06
CA VAL A 102 31.41 -8.00 -4.62
C VAL A 102 32.38 -8.91 -3.85
N LEU A 103 31.88 -9.78 -2.98
CA LEU A 103 32.70 -10.76 -2.25
C LEU A 103 33.36 -11.79 -3.17
N ALA A 104 32.66 -12.22 -4.22
CA ALA A 104 33.21 -13.12 -5.23
C ALA A 104 34.38 -12.46 -5.98
N HIS A 105 34.31 -11.17 -6.29
CA HIS A 105 35.46 -10.42 -6.84
C HIS A 105 36.64 -10.31 -5.87
N LEU A 106 36.41 -10.43 -4.57
CA LEU A 106 37.44 -10.48 -3.52
C LEU A 106 37.91 -11.92 -3.22
N GLY A 107 37.44 -12.91 -3.99
CA GLY A 107 37.83 -14.33 -3.84
C GLY A 107 37.11 -15.08 -2.73
N ILE A 108 36.10 -14.48 -2.09
CA ILE A 108 35.32 -15.10 -1.01
C ILE A 108 34.01 -15.64 -1.61
N GLN A 109 33.88 -16.96 -1.72
CA GLN A 109 32.66 -17.61 -2.17
C GLN A 109 31.81 -18.03 -0.98
N ILE A 110 30.68 -17.36 -0.80
CA ILE A 110 29.68 -17.69 0.23
C ILE A 110 28.43 -18.19 -0.50
N ALA A 111 27.85 -19.29 -0.02
CA ALA A 111 26.58 -19.78 -0.56
C ALA A 111 25.48 -18.74 -0.31
N PRO A 112 24.64 -18.42 -1.32
CA PRO A 112 23.58 -17.44 -1.15
C PRO A 112 22.56 -17.95 -0.13
N PRO A 113 22.25 -17.17 0.93
CA PRO A 113 21.14 -17.49 1.80
C PRO A 113 19.83 -17.25 1.03
N GLY A 114 19.12 -18.33 0.69
CA GLY A 114 17.85 -18.24 -0.01
C GLY A 114 16.73 -17.77 0.92
N PHE A 115 16.40 -16.48 0.89
CA PHE A 115 15.22 -15.99 1.59
C PHE A 115 14.00 -15.94 0.66
N ALA A 116 13.11 -16.93 0.78
CA ALA A 116 11.84 -16.97 0.06
C ALA A 116 10.76 -16.19 0.82
N TRP A 117 10.94 -14.87 0.98
CA TRP A 117 9.90 -14.01 1.56
C TRP A 117 8.79 -13.76 0.54
N LEU A 118 7.54 -13.98 0.94
CA LEU A 118 6.40 -13.54 0.15
C LEU A 118 6.26 -12.02 0.30
N LEU A 119 6.41 -11.28 -0.80
CA LEU A 119 6.33 -9.82 -0.79
C LEU A 119 4.88 -9.36 -0.55
N PRO A 120 4.64 -8.53 0.49
CA PRO A 120 3.36 -7.87 0.64
C PRO A 120 3.13 -6.89 -0.50
N MET A 121 2.00 -7.02 -1.21
CA MET A 121 1.60 -6.00 -2.18
C MET A 121 1.41 -4.66 -1.48
N GLY A 122 1.83 -3.59 -2.13
CA GLY A 122 1.54 -2.27 -1.63
C GLY A 122 2.50 -1.84 -0.54
N ILE A 123 3.49 -2.67 -0.17
CA ILE A 123 4.47 -2.34 0.88
C ILE A 123 5.14 -1.00 0.66
N SER A 124 5.49 -0.67 -0.57
CA SER A 124 6.02 0.64 -0.90
C SER A 124 5.00 1.76 -0.69
N PHE A 125 3.74 1.56 -1.07
CA PHE A 125 2.71 2.58 -0.98
C PHE A 125 2.33 2.90 0.46
N TYR A 126 1.94 1.90 1.26
CA TYR A 126 1.51 2.15 2.63
C TYR A 126 2.67 2.58 3.54
N THR A 127 3.91 2.15 3.27
CA THR A 127 5.10 2.67 3.97
C THR A 127 5.33 4.14 3.66
N LEU A 128 5.33 4.53 2.37
CA LEU A 128 5.52 5.93 1.98
C LEU A 128 4.36 6.82 2.45
N GLN A 129 3.15 6.30 2.45
CA GLN A 129 1.96 6.98 2.97
C GLN A 129 2.05 7.21 4.49
N ALA A 130 2.49 6.21 5.26
CA ALA A 130 2.73 6.34 6.69
C ALA A 130 3.84 7.35 7.01
N VAL A 131 4.95 7.30 6.26
CA VAL A 131 6.04 8.27 6.36
C VAL A 131 5.57 9.69 6.01
N GLY A 132 4.79 9.84 4.94
CA GLY A 132 4.18 11.11 4.55
C GLY A 132 3.31 11.70 5.66
N TYR A 133 2.47 10.89 6.29
CA TYR A 133 1.70 11.30 7.46
C TYR A 133 2.58 11.74 8.64
N LEU A 134 3.66 11.02 8.96
CA LEU A 134 4.58 11.39 10.04
C LEU A 134 5.29 12.72 9.77
N ILE A 135 5.68 12.96 8.52
CA ILE A 135 6.26 14.23 8.07
C ILE A 135 5.24 15.37 8.19
N ASP A 136 3.98 15.13 7.80
CA ASP A 136 2.90 16.11 7.93
C ASP A 136 2.69 16.51 9.41
N VAL A 137 2.65 15.52 10.33
CA VAL A 137 2.54 15.78 11.77
C VAL A 137 3.78 16.51 12.32
N TYR A 138 4.98 16.15 11.86
CA TYR A 138 6.19 16.89 12.20
C TYR A 138 6.13 18.36 11.73
N ARG A 139 5.53 18.63 10.57
CA ARG A 139 5.31 19.98 10.03
C ARG A 139 4.19 20.78 10.73
N GLY A 140 3.48 20.17 11.67
CA GLY A 140 2.48 20.85 12.50
C GLY A 140 1.03 20.48 12.21
N GLU A 141 0.77 19.51 11.32
CA GLU A 141 -0.57 18.95 11.17
C GLU A 141 -0.98 18.16 12.43
N LYS A 142 -2.28 18.13 12.72
CA LYS A 142 -2.80 17.46 13.92
C LYS A 142 -2.68 15.94 13.74
N PRO A 143 -2.15 15.19 14.73
CA PRO A 143 -2.10 13.74 14.65
C PRO A 143 -3.50 13.15 14.74
N GLU A 144 -3.70 12.04 14.02
CA GLU A 144 -4.91 11.24 14.10
C GLU A 144 -5.02 10.60 15.49
N LYS A 145 -6.18 10.73 16.12
CA LYS A 145 -6.41 10.21 17.47
C LYS A 145 -7.08 8.84 17.45
N ASN A 146 -7.82 8.53 16.39
CA ASN A 146 -8.57 7.30 16.28
C ASN A 146 -7.78 6.20 15.56
N LEU A 147 -7.44 5.13 16.29
CA LEU A 147 -6.70 3.99 15.73
C LEU A 147 -7.44 3.33 14.56
N LEU A 148 -8.77 3.27 14.59
CA LEU A 148 -9.57 2.69 13.52
C LEU A 148 -9.39 3.47 12.21
N GLN A 149 -9.36 4.80 12.30
CA GLN A 149 -9.16 5.65 11.12
C GLN A 149 -7.73 5.61 10.62
N MET A 150 -6.75 5.51 11.52
CA MET A 150 -5.35 5.29 11.13
C MET A 150 -5.18 3.93 10.43
N ALA A 151 -5.77 2.87 10.98
CA ALA A 151 -5.76 1.55 10.36
C ALA A 151 -6.46 1.57 8.99
N LEU A 152 -7.59 2.27 8.87
CA LEU A 152 -8.27 2.44 7.59
C LEU A 152 -7.41 3.21 6.60
N PHE A 153 -6.77 4.29 7.03
CA PHE A 153 -5.86 5.09 6.21
C PHE A 153 -4.74 4.24 5.62
N VAL A 154 -4.07 3.43 6.45
CA VAL A 154 -2.96 2.58 6.00
C VAL A 154 -3.46 1.42 5.13
N ALA A 155 -4.60 0.81 5.46
CA ALA A 155 -5.08 -0.40 4.79
C ALA A 155 -6.02 -0.15 3.61
N PHE A 156 -6.37 1.11 3.28
CA PHE A 156 -7.46 1.43 2.34
C PHE A 156 -7.26 0.78 0.96
N PHE A 157 -8.02 -0.28 0.68
CA PHE A 157 -7.78 -1.15 -0.47
C PHE A 157 -7.81 -0.45 -1.85
N PRO A 158 -8.61 0.62 -2.10
CA PRO A 158 -8.61 1.25 -3.42
C PRO A 158 -7.28 1.94 -3.76
N GLN A 159 -6.50 2.36 -2.75
CA GLN A 159 -5.26 3.12 -2.95
C GLN A 159 -4.00 2.29 -2.71
N LEU A 160 -4.09 1.26 -1.87
CA LEU A 160 -2.93 0.54 -1.35
C LEU A 160 -2.05 -0.13 -2.42
N VAL A 161 -2.59 -0.36 -3.61
CA VAL A 161 -2.04 -1.23 -4.64
C VAL A 161 -1.26 -0.48 -5.71
N SER A 162 -1.86 0.61 -6.17
CA SER A 162 -1.46 1.35 -7.36
C SER A 162 -2.10 2.74 -7.39
N GLY A 163 -2.67 3.19 -6.26
CA GLY A 163 -3.19 4.54 -6.15
C GLY A 163 -2.05 5.56 -6.02
N PRO A 164 -2.28 6.83 -6.37
CA PRO A 164 -1.32 7.89 -6.04
C PRO A 164 -1.09 7.88 -4.52
N ILE A 165 0.15 8.12 -4.10
CA ILE A 165 0.52 8.15 -2.67
C ILE A 165 -0.34 9.23 -1.99
N SER A 166 -1.29 8.79 -1.19
CA SER A 166 -2.25 9.69 -0.58
C SER A 166 -1.62 10.46 0.57
N ARG A 167 -1.94 11.75 0.68
CA ARG A 167 -1.54 12.56 1.84
C ARG A 167 -2.50 12.31 3.00
N GLY A 168 -1.96 12.30 4.23
CA GLY A 168 -2.73 12.08 5.45
C GLY A 168 -3.92 13.02 5.56
N LYS A 169 -3.67 14.31 5.33
CA LYS A 169 -4.66 15.38 5.44
C LYS A 169 -5.91 15.19 4.57
N SER A 170 -5.74 14.78 3.31
CA SER A 170 -6.87 14.68 2.38
C SER A 170 -7.71 13.43 2.61
N LEU A 171 -7.08 12.29 2.90
CA LEU A 171 -7.79 11.03 3.04
C LEU A 171 -8.44 10.88 4.43
N LEU A 172 -7.73 11.25 5.50
CA LEU A 172 -8.30 11.23 6.85
C LEU A 172 -9.48 12.19 6.98
N ALA A 173 -9.42 13.37 6.35
CA ALA A 173 -10.56 14.31 6.34
C ALA A 173 -11.82 13.71 5.69
N GLN A 174 -11.66 12.91 4.62
CA GLN A 174 -12.78 12.23 3.96
C GLN A 174 -13.41 11.15 4.85
N PHE A 175 -12.62 10.48 5.69
CA PHE A 175 -13.15 9.51 6.65
C PHE A 175 -13.89 10.16 7.83
N HIS A 176 -13.52 11.39 8.20
CA HIS A 176 -14.24 12.16 9.21
C HIS A 176 -15.57 12.72 8.71
N ALA A 177 -15.64 13.06 7.41
CA ALA A 177 -16.81 13.66 6.78
C ALA A 177 -17.40 12.75 5.69
N PRO A 178 -18.14 11.67 6.08
CA PRO A 178 -18.71 10.74 5.10
C PRO A 178 -19.70 11.45 4.18
N GLN A 179 -19.49 11.30 2.88
CA GLN A 179 -20.30 11.94 1.85
C GLN A 179 -21.68 11.28 1.73
N LYS A 180 -22.65 12.07 1.25
CA LYS A 180 -23.97 11.55 0.86
C LYS A 180 -23.87 10.83 -0.49
N LEU A 181 -24.79 9.92 -0.74
CA LEU A 181 -24.93 9.30 -2.06
C LEU A 181 -25.29 10.39 -3.07
N GLN A 182 -24.48 10.53 -4.10
CA GLN A 182 -24.74 11.42 -5.24
C GLN A 182 -24.65 10.58 -6.51
N PHE A 183 -25.68 10.66 -7.35
CA PHE A 183 -25.76 9.88 -8.57
C PHE A 183 -24.61 10.20 -9.53
N ASP A 184 -24.23 11.46 -9.64
CA ASP A 184 -23.13 11.88 -10.50
C ASP A 184 -21.80 11.20 -10.11
N ASN A 185 -21.47 11.14 -8.81
CA ASN A 185 -20.26 10.46 -8.36
C ASN A 185 -20.27 8.95 -8.66
N LEU A 186 -21.44 8.30 -8.55
CA LEU A 186 -21.57 6.90 -8.93
C LEU A 186 -21.41 6.70 -10.44
N ARG A 187 -22.08 7.51 -11.25
CA ARG A 187 -21.97 7.49 -12.72
C ARG A 187 -20.52 7.66 -13.13
N ASP A 188 -19.86 8.69 -12.63
CA ASP A 188 -18.49 9.02 -12.99
C ASP A 188 -17.52 7.92 -12.53
N GLY A 189 -17.74 7.33 -11.35
CA GLY A 189 -16.98 6.18 -10.87
C GLY A 189 -17.12 4.95 -11.78
N VAL A 190 -18.35 4.63 -12.22
CA VAL A 190 -18.60 3.52 -13.16
C VAL A 190 -17.97 3.78 -14.52
N LEU A 191 -18.10 5.00 -15.07
CA LEU A 191 -17.48 5.37 -16.34
C LEU A 191 -15.95 5.28 -16.28
N LEU A 192 -15.34 5.76 -15.19
CA LEU A 192 -13.90 5.64 -14.95
C LEU A 192 -13.45 4.19 -14.86
N MET A 193 -14.23 3.33 -14.20
CA MET A 193 -13.94 1.90 -14.16
C MET A 193 -13.97 1.28 -15.57
N ILE A 194 -15.06 1.49 -16.32
CA ILE A 194 -15.20 0.94 -17.68
C ILE A 194 -14.04 1.40 -18.56
N TRP A 195 -13.69 2.69 -18.50
CA TRP A 195 -12.57 3.24 -19.26
C TRP A 195 -11.23 2.62 -18.84
N GLY A 196 -10.98 2.50 -17.53
CA GLY A 196 -9.77 1.84 -17.00
C GLY A 196 -9.66 0.38 -17.43
N TYR A 197 -10.76 -0.38 -17.42
CA TYR A 197 -10.81 -1.76 -17.91
C TYR A 197 -10.51 -1.85 -19.40
N PHE A 198 -11.06 -0.95 -20.21
CA PHE A 198 -10.75 -0.88 -21.63
C PHE A 198 -9.25 -0.65 -21.86
N LEU A 199 -8.68 0.37 -21.23
CA LEU A 199 -7.24 0.65 -21.33
C LEU A 199 -6.38 -0.54 -20.89
N LYS A 200 -6.77 -1.24 -19.83
CA LYS A 200 -5.99 -2.36 -19.30
C LYS A 200 -6.11 -3.62 -20.17
N VAL A 201 -7.32 -4.07 -20.46
CA VAL A 201 -7.57 -5.37 -21.12
C VAL A 201 -7.39 -5.28 -22.64
N VAL A 202 -7.80 -4.18 -23.25
CA VAL A 202 -7.78 -4.03 -24.72
C VAL A 202 -6.47 -3.46 -25.21
N ILE A 203 -5.91 -2.45 -24.52
CA ILE A 203 -4.68 -1.80 -24.97
C ILE A 203 -3.45 -2.43 -24.29
N ALA A 204 -3.34 -2.32 -22.97
CA ALA A 204 -2.11 -2.69 -22.27
C ALA A 204 -1.81 -4.19 -22.38
N ASP A 205 -2.79 -5.07 -22.10
CA ASP A 205 -2.57 -6.51 -22.15
C ASP A 205 -2.32 -7.03 -23.59
N ARG A 206 -2.80 -6.33 -24.63
CA ARG A 206 -2.45 -6.62 -26.03
C ARG A 206 -1.06 -6.13 -26.39
N ALA A 207 -0.67 -4.95 -25.92
CA ALA A 207 0.67 -4.42 -26.10
C ALA A 207 1.73 -5.33 -25.46
N THR A 208 1.43 -5.90 -24.29
CA THR A 208 2.31 -6.86 -23.60
C THR A 208 2.71 -8.04 -24.49
N ILE A 209 1.84 -8.54 -25.37
CA ILE A 209 2.20 -9.65 -26.28
C ILE A 209 3.38 -9.29 -27.19
N PHE A 210 3.37 -8.07 -27.74
CA PHE A 210 4.45 -7.60 -28.61
C PHE A 210 5.73 -7.31 -27.82
N VAL A 211 5.58 -6.70 -26.65
CA VAL A 211 6.69 -6.37 -25.75
C VAL A 211 7.38 -7.64 -25.25
N ASP A 212 6.62 -8.63 -24.80
CA ASP A 212 7.13 -9.92 -24.34
C ASP A 212 7.82 -10.67 -25.47
N THR A 213 7.38 -10.52 -26.73
CA THR A 213 8.07 -11.13 -27.87
C THR A 213 9.50 -10.58 -28.01
N VAL A 214 9.71 -9.28 -27.80
CA VAL A 214 11.04 -8.66 -27.88
C VAL A 214 11.90 -9.01 -26.67
N TYR A 215 11.37 -8.89 -25.45
CA TYR A 215 12.13 -9.19 -24.23
C TYR A 215 12.45 -10.68 -24.06
N ASN A 216 11.58 -11.58 -24.53
CA ASN A 216 11.89 -13.01 -24.51
C ASN A 216 12.91 -13.41 -25.57
N LEU A 217 13.09 -12.64 -26.65
CA LEU A 217 14.18 -12.84 -27.60
C LEU A 217 15.54 -12.48 -27.00
N GLU A 218 15.62 -11.46 -26.13
CA GLU A 218 16.88 -11.07 -25.45
C GLU A 218 17.39 -12.14 -24.47
N ASN A 219 16.51 -12.93 -23.83
CA ASN A 219 16.90 -14.05 -22.96
C ASN A 219 17.37 -15.30 -23.75
N GLY A 220 17.33 -15.28 -25.09
CA GLY A 220 17.78 -16.36 -25.97
C GLY A 220 19.13 -16.11 -26.64
N PHE A 221 19.74 -14.94 -26.42
CA PHE A 221 21.09 -14.62 -26.91
C PHE A 221 22.07 -14.64 -25.73
N ASP A 222 22.39 -15.84 -25.25
CA ASP A 222 23.67 -16.09 -24.59
C ASP A 222 24.77 -15.93 -25.65
N GLY A 223 25.45 -14.79 -25.61
CA GLY A 223 26.81 -14.61 -26.12
C GLY A 223 27.78 -14.65 -24.96
#